data_AF-M1ERZ3-F1
#
_entry.id   AF-M1ERZ3-F1
#
_cell.length_a   1.000
_cell.length_b   1.000
_cell.length_c   1.000
_cell.angle_alpha   90.00
_cell.angle_beta   90.00
_cell.angle_gamma   90.00
#
_symmetry.space_group_name_H-M   'P 1'
#
loop_
_entity.id
_entity.type
_entity.pdbx_description
1 polymer ?
#
loop_
_entity_poly.entity_id
_entity_poly.type
_entity_poly.pdbx_seq_one_letter_code
_entity_poly.pdbx_strand_id
1 'polypeptide(L)'
;IACYFYEQAFRDQWERSWVAQSCKSYAIPCPHLQGGGGAPPHPPMSPDFTVFMIKYLMTLIVGITSGFWIWSGKTLNSWRKFYTRLTNSKQGETTV
;
A
#
# COMPACT_ATOMS: atom_id res chain seq x y z
N ILE A 1 10.65 4.14 -6.93
CA ILE A 1 11.97 4.67 -6.48
C ILE A 1 11.79 5.99 -5.71
N ALA A 2 11.12 7.02 -6.27
CA ALA A 2 10.88 8.29 -5.57
C ALA A 2 10.21 8.15 -4.19
N CYS A 3 9.20 7.28 -4.04
CA CYS A 3 8.55 7.01 -2.75
C CYS A 3 9.53 6.48 -1.70
N TYR A 4 10.49 5.65 -2.10
CA TYR A 4 11.51 5.11 -1.20
C TYR A 4 12.53 6.18 -0.79
N PHE A 5 12.89 7.08 -1.70
CA PHE A 5 13.73 8.24 -1.35
C PHE A 5 13.02 9.18 -0.37
N TYR A 6 11.72 9.45 -0.57
CA TYR A 6 10.92 10.22 0.38
C TYR A 6 10.86 9.52 1.75
N GLU A 7 10.52 8.24 1.79
CA GLU A 7 10.47 7.47 3.02
C GLU A 7 11.82 7.50 3.76
N GLN A 8 12.92 7.33 3.02
CA GLN A 8 14.26 7.35 3.60
C GLN A 8 14.67 8.73 4.12
N ALA A 9 14.32 9.82 3.43
CA ALA A 9 14.71 11.18 3.81
C ALA A 9 13.97 11.68 5.06
N PHE A 10 12.74 11.25 5.28
CA PHE A 10 11.89 11.75 6.37
C PHE A 10 11.74 10.76 7.54
N ARG A 11 12.20 9.50 7.40
CA ARG A 11 12.13 8.47 8.45
C ARG A 11 12.72 8.92 9.78
N ASP A 12 13.90 9.55 9.78
CA ASP A 12 14.55 10.03 11.00
C ASP A 12 13.72 11.10 11.73
N GLN A 13 13.01 11.95 10.99
CA GLN A 13 12.15 12.98 11.57
C GLN A 13 10.88 12.39 12.15
N TRP A 14 10.26 11.45 11.44
CA TRP A 14 9.06 10.73 11.91
C TRP A 14 9.35 9.91 13.16
N GLU A 15 10.50 9.24 13.23
CA GLU A 15 10.90 8.46 14.41
C GLU A 15 11.06 9.35 15.63
N ARG A 16 11.74 10.49 15.49
CA ARG A 16 11.92 11.45 16.61
C ARG A 16 10.58 12.02 17.09
N SER A 17 9.68 12.38 16.18
CA SER A 17 8.33 12.83 16.52
C SER A 17 7.52 11.73 17.21
N TRP A 18 7.59 10.49 16.70
CA TRP A 18 6.88 9.34 17.26
C TRP A 18 7.37 8.98 18.66
N VAL A 19 8.69 8.93 18.88
CA VAL A 19 9.28 8.65 20.20
C VAL A 19 8.89 9.73 21.21
N ALA A 20 8.93 11.01 20.82
CA ALA A 20 8.53 12.11 21.69
C ALA A 20 7.05 12.00 22.14
N GLN A 21 6.17 11.49 21.27
CA GLN A 21 4.75 11.31 21.58
C GLN A 21 4.44 10.02 22.34
N SER A 22 5.11 8.92 21.97
CA SER A 22 4.76 7.56 22.42
C SER A 22 5.58 7.08 23.61
N CYS A 23 6.69 7.75 23.93
CA CYS A 23 7.61 7.37 25.00
C CYS A 23 6.89 7.04 26.34
N LYS A 24 5.91 7.87 26.75
CA LYS A 24 5.15 7.67 27.99
C LYS A 24 4.28 6.40 27.96
N SER A 25 3.74 6.04 26.81
CA SER A 25 2.84 4.89 26.66
C SER A 25 3.59 3.57 26.53
N TYR A 26 4.81 3.59 26.01
CA TYR A 26 5.59 2.38 25.73
C TYR A 26 6.84 2.22 26.63
N ALA A 27 6.99 3.07 27.65
CA ALA A 27 8.14 3.04 28.59
C ALA A 27 9.52 3.09 27.90
N ILE A 28 9.60 3.76 26.76
CA ILE A 28 10.85 4.00 26.01
C ILE A 28 11.56 5.19 26.66
N PRO A 29 12.91 5.29 26.67
CA PRO A 29 13.59 6.49 27.16
C PRO A 29 13.19 7.73 26.33
N CYS A 30 12.51 8.68 26.97
CA CYS A 30 12.17 9.95 26.33
C CYS A 30 13.45 10.73 26.04
N PRO A 31 13.62 11.31 24.84
CA PRO A 31 14.63 12.33 24.64
C PRO A 31 14.40 13.43 25.69
N HIS A 32 15.48 13.93 26.28
CA HIS A 32 15.45 14.89 27.38
C HIS A 32 14.86 16.23 26.92
N LEU A 33 13.54 16.29 26.78
CA LEU A 33 12.78 17.51 26.61
C LEU A 33 12.61 18.07 28.02
N GLN A 34 13.39 19.12 28.27
CA GLN A 34 13.34 19.96 29.44
C GLN A 34 11.90 20.13 29.97
N GLY A 35 11.66 19.56 31.15
CA GLY A 35 10.60 19.97 32.07
C GLY A 35 9.16 19.91 31.56
N GLY A 36 8.48 18.79 31.84
CA GLY A 36 7.06 18.82 32.20
C GLY A 36 6.08 18.76 31.03
N GLY A 37 5.48 17.58 30.84
CA GLY A 37 4.07 17.42 30.43
C GLY A 37 3.59 17.98 29.08
N GLY A 38 4.37 18.81 28.39
CA GLY A 38 3.95 19.59 27.23
C GLY A 38 4.30 18.92 25.91
N ALA A 39 3.45 19.16 24.92
CA ALA A 39 3.62 18.74 23.53
C ALA A 39 5.00 19.13 22.98
N PRO A 40 5.57 18.34 22.04
CA PRO A 40 6.85 18.66 21.43
C PRO A 40 6.86 20.06 20.79
N PRO A 41 8.00 20.77 20.79
CA PRO A 41 8.11 22.14 20.26
C PRO A 41 7.92 22.24 18.73
N HIS A 42 7.81 21.12 18.03
CA HIS A 42 7.63 21.04 16.58
C HIS A 42 6.32 20.32 16.29
N PRO A 43 5.55 20.76 15.26
CA PRO A 43 4.36 20.05 14.84
C PRO A 43 4.72 18.59 14.54
N PRO A 44 3.90 17.62 14.96
CA PRO A 44 4.18 16.22 14.71
C PRO A 44 4.21 15.99 13.21
N MET A 45 5.40 15.73 12.69
CA MET A 45 5.59 15.40 11.29
C MET A 45 5.26 13.92 11.15
N SER A 46 4.04 13.63 10.74
CA SER A 46 3.62 12.28 10.38
C SER A 46 4.03 11.99 8.93
N PRO A 47 4.31 10.72 8.57
CA PRO A 47 4.46 10.36 7.19
C PRO A 47 3.25 10.77 6.38
N ASP A 48 3.50 11.36 5.21
CA ASP A 48 2.43 11.70 4.28
C ASP A 48 1.80 10.40 3.75
N PHE A 49 0.55 10.18 4.13
CA PHE A 49 -0.25 9.01 3.75
C PHE A 49 -0.28 8.79 2.23
N THR A 50 -0.12 9.87 1.46
CA THR A 50 -0.09 9.84 -0.01
C THR A 50 1.08 9.02 -0.54
N VAL A 51 2.23 8.98 0.14
CA VAL A 51 3.38 8.17 -0.31
C VAL A 51 3.07 6.67 -0.24
N PHE A 52 2.31 6.24 0.76
CA PHE A 52 1.82 4.87 0.84
C PHE A 52 0.82 4.58 -0.28
N MET A 53 -0.15 5.47 -0.51
CA MET A 53 -1.12 5.32 -1.61
C MET A 53 -0.42 5.21 -2.97
N ILE A 54 0.61 6.04 -3.22
CA ILE A 54 1.40 5.99 -4.46
C ILE A 54 2.17 4.67 -4.56
N LYS A 55 2.76 4.15 -3.47
CA LYS A 55 3.46 2.86 -3.49
C LYS A 55 2.55 1.73 -3.95
N TYR A 56 1.34 1.64 -3.40
CA TYR A 56 0.37 0.62 -3.79
C TYR A 56 -0.14 0.81 -5.21
N LEU A 57 -0.39 2.04 -5.61
CA LEU A 57 -0.80 2.37 -6.98
C LEU A 57 0.26 1.94 -8.00
N MET A 58 1.55 2.19 -7.73
CA MET A 58 2.64 1.77 -8.62
C MET A 58 2.73 0.24 -8.75
N THR A 59 2.58 -0.50 -7.65
CA THR A 59 2.55 -1.96 -7.71
C THR A 59 1.33 -2.50 -8.43
N LEU A 60 0.17 -1.86 -8.25
CA LEU A 60 -1.07 -2.22 -8.90
C LEU A 60 -0.97 -2.02 -10.41
N ILE A 61 -0.44 -0.88 -10.85
CA ILE A 61 -0.25 -0.57 -12.28
C ILE A 61 0.69 -1.60 -12.92
N VAL A 62 1.83 -1.92 -12.31
CA VAL A 62 2.76 -2.94 -12.85
C VAL A 62 2.12 -4.33 -12.91
N GLY A 63 1.31 -4.71 -11.91
CA GLY A 63 0.53 -5.95 -11.93
C GLY A 63 -0.51 -5.97 -13.04
N ILE A 64 -1.22 -4.85 -13.25
CA ILE A 64 -2.23 -4.72 -14.31
C ILE A 64 -1.58 -4.76 -15.69
N THR A 65 -0.50 -4.02 -15.91
CA THR A 65 0.18 -3.97 -17.22
C THR A 65 0.82 -5.30 -17.58
N SER A 66 1.46 -5.99 -16.63
CA SER A 66 1.96 -7.35 -16.84
C SER A 66 0.83 -8.34 -17.12
N GLY A 67 -0.26 -8.27 -16.34
CA GLY A 67 -1.48 -9.02 -16.58
C GLY A 67 -1.98 -8.86 -18.01
N PHE A 68 -2.22 -7.63 -18.46
CA PHE A 68 -2.68 -7.35 -19.83
C PHE A 68 -1.66 -7.70 -20.92
N TRP A 69 -0.36 -7.56 -20.65
CA TRP A 69 0.70 -7.93 -21.58
C TRP A 69 0.73 -9.45 -21.81
N ILE A 70 0.53 -10.24 -20.76
CA ILE A 70 0.37 -11.70 -20.83
C ILE A 70 -1.02 -12.08 -21.37
N TRP A 71 -2.03 -11.24 -21.15
CA TRP A 71 -3.39 -11.42 -21.63
C TRP A 71 -3.67 -10.81 -23.01
N SER A 72 -2.62 -10.36 -23.70
CA SER A 72 -2.70 -9.55 -24.93
C SER A 72 -3.47 -10.30 -26.03
N GLY A 73 -4.68 -9.83 -26.33
CA GLY A 73 -5.56 -10.20 -27.46
C GLY A 73 -6.00 -11.65 -27.57
N LYS A 74 -5.07 -12.60 -27.74
CA LYS A 74 -5.35 -14.03 -27.93
C LYS A 74 -5.80 -14.71 -26.64
N THR A 75 -5.23 -14.35 -25.49
CA THR A 75 -5.58 -14.95 -24.20
C THR A 75 -6.98 -14.52 -23.77
N LEU A 76 -7.30 -13.22 -23.88
CA LEU A 76 -8.64 -12.67 -23.70
C LEU A 76 -9.72 -13.38 -24.51
N ASN A 77 -9.48 -13.57 -25.82
CA ASN A 77 -10.45 -14.20 -26.71
C ASN A 77 -10.60 -15.71 -26.45
N SER A 78 -9.52 -16.38 -26.06
CA SER A 78 -9.51 -17.78 -25.60
C SER A 78 -10.31 -17.96 -24.31
N TRP A 79 -10.07 -17.10 -23.31
CA TRP A 79 -10.79 -17.09 -22.05
C TRP A 79 -12.27 -16.80 -22.24
N ARG A 80 -12.63 -15.87 -23.15
CA ARG A 80 -14.02 -15.60 -23.51
C ARG A 80 -14.69 -16.85 -24.11
N LYS A 81 -14.03 -17.54 -25.04
CA LYS A 81 -14.54 -18.80 -25.62
C LYS A 81 -14.67 -19.91 -24.56
N PHE A 82 -13.73 -20.01 -23.62
CA PHE A 82 -13.77 -20.98 -22.52
C PHE A 82 -14.93 -20.70 -21.54
N TYR A 83 -15.11 -19.44 -21.13
CA TYR A 83 -16.23 -19.03 -20.28
C TYR A 83 -17.58 -19.29 -20.96
N THR A 84 -17.71 -18.98 -22.26
CA THR A 84 -18.93 -19.30 -23.02
C THR A 84 -19.18 -20.80 -23.11
N ARG A 85 -18.15 -21.64 -23.22
CA ARG A 85 -18.30 -23.10 -23.19
C ARG A 85 -18.74 -23.61 -21.82
N LEU A 86 -18.18 -23.08 -20.73
CA LEU A 86 -18.57 -23.46 -19.37
C LEU A 86 -20.01 -23.04 -19.04
N THR A 87 -20.43 -21.84 -19.43
CA THR A 87 -21.81 -21.39 -19.19
C THR A 87 -22.83 -22.14 -20.03
N ASN A 88 -22.51 -22.49 -21.29
CA ASN A 88 -23.36 -23.35 -22.11
C ASN A 88 -23.33 -24.83 -21.66
N SER A 89 -22.21 -25.33 -21.17
CA SER A 89 -22.10 -26.70 -20.64
C SER A 89 -22.97 -26.90 -19.40
N LYS A 90 -23.09 -25.87 -18.56
CA LYS A 90 -24.03 -25.87 -17.42
C LYS A 90 -25.50 -25.88 -17.85
N GLN A 91 -25.83 -25.46 -19.07
CA GLN A 91 -27.19 -25.52 -19.61
C GLN A 91 -27.53 -26.86 -20.29
N GLY A 92 -26.52 -27.66 -20.65
CA GLY A 92 -26.71 -28.99 -21.25
C GLY A 92 -26.88 -30.13 -20.23
N GLU A 93 -26.59 -29.88 -18.95
CA GLU A 93 -26.68 -30.86 -17.85
C GLU A 93 -27.97 -30.67 -17.03
N THR A 94 -29.09 -30.36 -17.69
CA THR A 94 -30.43 -30.36 -17.04
C THR A 94 -31.53 -30.82 -17.99
N THR A 95 -31.18 -31.48 -19.09
CA THR A 95 -32.11 -32.18 -19.97
C THR A 95 -31.70 -33.64 -20.09
N VAL A 96 -31.99 -34.42 -19.04
CA VAL A 96 -32.24 -35.86 -19.13
C VAL A 96 -33.47 -36.15 -18.27
#